data_AF-A0A317H0P0-F1
#
_entry.id   AF-A0A317H0P0-F1
#
_cell.length_a   1.000
_cell.length_b   1.000
_cell.length_c   1.000
_cell.angle_alpha   90.00
_cell.angle_beta   90.00
_cell.angle_gamma   90.00
#
_symmetry.space_group_name_H-M   'P 1'
#
loop_
_entity.id
_entity.type
_entity.pdbx_description
1 polymer ?
#
loop_
_entity_poly.entity_id
_entity_poly.type
_entity_poly.pdbx_seq_one_letter_code
_entity_poly.pdbx_strand_id
1 'polypeptide(L)' 'MEPHLILGIGELLWDVLPEGPRLGGAPANFTVMAGRLGSHAAILSR' A
#
# COMPACT_ATOMS: atom_id res chain seq x y z
N MET A 1 -18.82 -16.43 2.11
CA MET A 1 -17.82 -16.26 1.02
C MET A 1 -16.50 -15.98 1.69
N GLU A 2 -15.44 -16.68 1.33
CA GLU A 2 -14.10 -16.34 1.84
C GLU A 2 -13.73 -14.92 1.41
N PRO A 3 -13.15 -14.09 2.29
CA PRO A 3 -12.75 -12.74 1.91
C PRO A 3 -11.65 -12.78 0.86
N HIS A 4 -11.84 -12.07 -0.25
CA HIS A 4 -10.81 -11.92 -1.28
C HIS A 4 -9.70 -11.00 -0.76
N LEU A 5 -8.44 -11.44 -0.89
CA LEU A 5 -7.27 -10.62 -0.63
C LEU A 5 -6.92 -9.77 -1.85
N ILE A 6 -6.81 -8.46 -1.65
CA ILE A 6 -6.21 -7.53 -2.62
C ILE A 6 -4.72 -7.42 -2.32
N LEU A 7 -3.88 -7.95 -3.21
CA LEU A 7 -2.43 -7.92 -3.07
C LEU A 7 -1.84 -6.86 -4.00
N GLY A 8 -1.31 -5.77 -3.45
CA GLY A 8 -0.44 -4.86 -4.20
C GLY A 8 0.96 -5.44 -4.31
N ILE A 9 1.49 -5.52 -5.52
CA ILE A 9 2.84 -6.05 -5.78
C ILE A 9 3.67 -4.94 -6.41
N GLY A 10 4.80 -4.63 -5.79
CA GLY A 10 5.77 -3.70 -6.35
C GLY A 10 6.50 -2.93 -5.25
N GLU A 11 6.78 -1.66 -5.50
CA GLU A 11 7.64 -0.89 -4.63
C GLU A 11 6.95 -0.38 -3.36
N LEU A 12 7.69 -0.48 -2.26
CA LEU A 12 7.47 0.24 -1.02
C LEU A 12 8.72 1.10 -0.78
N LEU A 13 8.54 2.41 -0.68
CA LEU A 13 9.66 3.35 -0.59
C LEU A 13 9.37 4.48 0.39
N TRP A 14 10.39 5.31 0.61
CA TRP A 14 10.27 6.56 1.35
C TRP A 14 10.25 7.74 0.36
N ASP A 15 9.15 8.45 0.33
CA ASP A 15 9.08 9.77 -0.28
C ASP A 15 9.74 10.77 0.69
N VAL A 16 10.86 11.36 0.29
CA VAL A 16 11.60 12.33 1.11
C VAL A 16 11.06 13.73 0.81
N LEU A 17 10.16 14.21 1.68
CA LEU A 17 9.53 15.53 1.57
C LEU A 17 10.18 16.54 2.53
N PRO A 18 9.99 17.86 2.34
CA PRO A 18 10.53 18.89 3.23
C PRO A 18 10.10 18.72 4.69
N GLU A 19 8.91 18.20 4.95
CA GLU A 19 8.40 17.96 6.31
C GLU A 19 8.86 16.63 6.92
N GLY A 20 9.64 15.83 6.17
CA GLY A 20 10.17 14.54 6.59
C GLY A 20 9.77 13.37 5.68
N PRO A 21 10.39 12.19 5.88
CA PRO A 21 10.11 11.01 5.08
C PRO A 21 8.68 10.48 5.32
N ARG A 22 7.99 10.11 4.23
CA ARG A 22 6.67 9.47 4.26
C ARG A 22 6.69 8.17 3.47
N LEU A 23 5.88 7.20 3.87
CA LEU A 23 5.71 5.98 3.07
C LEU A 23 5.11 6.33 1.71
N GLY A 24 5.70 5.76 0.66
CA GLY A 24 5.31 5.97 -0.74
C GLY A 24 5.44 4.70 -1.57
N GLY A 25 5.25 4.85 -2.88
CA GLY A 25 5.14 3.76 -3.85
C GLY A 25 3.70 3.60 -4.34
N ALA A 26 3.50 3.53 -5.66
CA ALA A 26 2.17 3.46 -6.24
C ALA A 26 1.39 2.19 -5.82
N PRO A 27 1.99 0.98 -5.82
CA PRO A 27 1.35 -0.23 -5.30
C PRO A 27 1.03 -0.14 -3.81
N ALA A 28 1.92 0.47 -3.02
CA ALA A 28 1.72 0.64 -1.58
C ALA A 28 0.54 1.58 -1.29
N ASN A 29 0.50 2.73 -1.97
CA ASN A 29 -0.56 3.72 -1.83
C ASN A 29 -1.93 3.16 -2.24
N PHE A 30 -2.00 2.40 -3.34
CA PHE A 30 -3.22 1.71 -3.75
C PHE A 30 -3.70 0.71 -2.69
N THR A 31 -2.80 -0.13 -2.18
CA THR A 31 -3.12 -1.15 -1.17
C THR A 31 -3.67 -0.52 0.12
N VAL A 32 -3.05 0.57 0.58
CA VAL A 32 -3.52 1.32 1.76
C VAL A 32 -4.91 1.88 1.52
N MET A 33 -5.17 2.47 0.35
CA MET A 33 -6.50 2.97 -0.01
C MET A 33 -7.55 1.86 -0.07
N ALA A 34 -7.21 0.70 -0.65
CA ALA A 34 -8.09 -0.46 -0.67
C ALA A 34 -8.48 -0.92 0.75
N GLY A 35 -7.50 -0.97 1.68
CA GLY A 35 -7.74 -1.26 3.09
C GLY A 35 -8.61 -0.22 3.78
N ARG A 36 -8.38 1.07 3.54
CA ARG A 36 -9.19 2.17 4.09
C ARG A 36 -10.65 2.15 3.62
N LEU A 37 -10.89 1.59 2.44
CA LEU A 37 -12.23 1.39 1.88
C LEU A 37 -12.90 0.09 2.34
N GLY A 38 -12.29 -0.65 3.27
CA GLY A 38 -12.87 -1.84 3.89
C GLY A 38 -12.49 -3.17 3.24
N SER A 39 -11.55 -3.19 2.29
CA SER A 39 -11.05 -4.44 1.70
C SER A 39 -10.00 -5.10 2.58
N HIS A 40 -9.90 -6.43 2.51
CA HIS A 40 -8.75 -7.15 3.05
C HIS A 40 -7.57 -6.98 2.08
N ALA A 41 -6.57 -6.18 2.45
CA ALA A 41 -5.49 -5.77 1.56
C ALA A 41 -4.10 -5.91 2.19
N ALA A 42 -3.11 -6.30 1.39
CA ALA A 42 -1.70 -6.43 1.80
C ALA A 42 -0.75 -5.99 0.67
N ILE A 43 0.45 -5.55 1.04
CA ILE A 43 1.51 -5.18 0.09
C ILE A 43 2.62 -6.24 0.12
N LEU A 44 3.07 -6.66 -1.05
CA LEU A 44 4.26 -7.48 -1.24
C LEU A 44 5.34 -6.64 -1.93
N SER A 45 6.42 -6.39 -1.19
CA SER A 45 7.63 -5.70 -1.67
C SER A 45 8.86 -6.53 -1.34
N ARG A 46 9.97 -6.26 -2.03
CA ARG A 46 11.31 -6.83 -1.76
C ARG A 46 12.01 -6.06 -0.64
#